data_AF-A0A8T7F6E8-F1
#
_entry.id   AF-A0A8T7F6E8-F1
#
_cell.length_a   1.000
_cell.length_b   1.000
_cell.length_c   1.000
_cell.angle_alpha   90.00
_cell.angle_beta   90.00
_cell.angle_gamma   90.00
#
_symmetry.space_group_name_H-M   'P 1'
#
loop_
_entity.id
_entity.type
_entity.pdbx_description
1 polymer ?
#
loop_
_entity_poly.entity_id
_entity_poly.type
_entity_poly.pdbx_seq_one_letter_code
_entity_poly.pdbx_strand_id
1 'polypeptide(L)'
;MTTMTHSLNPSTTNTRAIWQKVLRAVPSVLLIVAAILILQSMSKPYWNMHLDAVQYEYRGGLDILVYVDRMAGRDPEFDELRELNSLNHYIGMRKLDDAAEFERSIAEISVYAFAVLLTLTAVGQFIQWRGRKFVWLLVLPPLSFPFVFLGDLYYWLRDSGQNLDRNAPFSSSIHPFTPPIWGEGKVGQFETIASLDTGWYMVFAASVCIVVALVWALIVARRGRSAVTTPPTPEGAK
;
A
#
# COMPACT_ATOMS: atom_id res chain seq x y z
N MET A 1 -54.59 26.16 32.63
CA MET A 1 -53.92 25.68 31.40
C MET A 1 -52.71 24.89 31.82
N THR A 2 -52.78 23.57 31.66
CA THR A 2 -51.82 22.59 32.20
C THR A 2 -50.65 22.47 31.22
N THR A 3 -49.46 22.89 31.63
CA THR A 3 -48.22 22.73 30.88
C THR A 3 -47.84 21.25 30.86
N MET A 4 -48.04 20.57 29.72
CA MET A 4 -47.53 19.23 29.52
C MET A 4 -46.03 19.31 29.23
N THR A 5 -45.21 19.03 30.23
CA THR A 5 -43.79 18.75 30.07
C THR A 5 -43.64 17.41 29.35
N HIS A 6 -43.35 17.46 28.05
CA HIS A 6 -43.02 16.29 27.25
C HIS A 6 -41.68 15.72 27.75
N SER A 7 -41.73 14.78 28.70
CA SER A 7 -40.53 14.10 29.17
C SER A 7 -39.95 13.28 28.01
N LEU A 8 -38.70 13.56 27.65
CA LEU A 8 -37.97 12.78 26.66
C LEU A 8 -37.73 11.37 27.24
N ASN A 9 -38.23 10.35 26.55
CA ASN A 9 -38.20 8.96 26.98
C ASN A 9 -36.73 8.47 27.15
N PRO A 10 -36.29 8.05 28.35
CA PRO A 10 -34.89 7.73 28.66
C PRO A 10 -34.31 6.56 27.84
N SER A 11 -35.17 5.68 27.29
CA SER A 11 -34.76 4.58 26.41
C SER A 11 -34.11 5.08 25.11
N THR A 12 -34.60 6.18 24.54
CA THR A 12 -34.10 6.72 23.26
C THR A 12 -32.73 7.41 23.37
N THR A 13 -32.43 7.98 24.55
CA THR A 13 -31.17 8.67 24.84
C THR A 13 -29.99 7.71 24.89
N ASN A 14 -30.21 6.52 25.45
CA ASN A 14 -29.16 5.51 25.61
C ASN A 14 -28.77 4.89 24.25
N THR A 15 -29.75 4.59 23.39
CA THR A 15 -29.51 4.06 22.04
C THR A 15 -28.74 5.04 21.16
N ARG A 16 -29.10 6.33 21.15
CA ARG A 16 -28.38 7.36 20.37
C ARG A 16 -26.92 7.53 20.82
N ALA A 17 -26.66 7.48 22.13
CA ALA A 17 -25.30 7.58 22.67
C ALA A 17 -24.42 6.38 22.27
N ILE A 18 -24.98 5.17 22.26
CA ILE A 18 -24.27 3.96 21.80
C ILE A 18 -23.93 4.06 20.31
N TRP A 19 -24.88 4.43 19.46
CA TRP A 19 -24.63 4.61 18.02
C TRP A 19 -23.57 5.66 17.73
N GLN A 20 -23.54 6.77 18.47
CA GLN A 20 -22.50 7.76 18.32
C GLN A 20 -21.11 7.24 18.68
N LYS A 21 -20.99 6.38 19.70
CA LYS A 21 -19.72 5.72 20.04
C LYS A 21 -19.27 4.78 18.93
N VAL A 22 -20.17 3.94 18.41
CA VAL A 22 -19.89 3.01 17.30
C VAL A 22 -19.42 3.77 16.07
N LEU A 23 -20.16 4.80 15.64
CA LEU A 23 -19.82 5.60 14.46
C LEU A 23 -18.46 6.31 14.58
N ARG A 24 -18.04 6.65 15.81
CA ARG A 24 -16.73 7.25 16.09
C ARG A 24 -15.60 6.22 16.15
N ALA A 25 -15.90 4.94 16.40
CA ALA A 25 -14.91 3.87 16.41
C ALA A 25 -14.55 3.35 15.01
N VAL A 26 -15.44 3.52 14.02
CA VAL A 26 -15.23 3.05 12.63
C VAL A 26 -13.87 3.45 12.05
N PRO A 27 -13.42 4.73 12.11
CA PRO A 27 -12.10 5.11 11.60
C PRO A 27 -10.95 4.35 12.28
N SER A 28 -11.01 4.17 13.60
CA SER A 28 -9.97 3.43 14.33
C SER A 28 -9.92 1.98 13.89
N VAL A 29 -11.07 1.32 13.70
CA VAL A 29 -11.13 -0.06 13.19
C VAL A 29 -10.52 -0.15 11.80
N LEU A 30 -10.88 0.77 10.89
CA LEU A 30 -10.32 0.81 9.53
C LEU A 30 -8.79 1.00 9.52
N LEU A 31 -8.25 1.83 10.41
CA LEU A 31 -6.81 2.05 10.54
C LEU A 31 -6.09 0.80 11.09
N ILE A 32 -6.69 0.07 12.02
CA ILE A 32 -6.15 -1.20 12.51
C ILE A 32 -6.19 -2.27 11.42
N VAL A 33 -7.27 -2.35 10.65
CA VAL A 33 -7.36 -3.24 9.48
C VAL A 33 -6.27 -2.90 8.46
N ALA A 34 -6.04 -1.60 8.17
CA ALA A 34 -4.97 -1.17 7.29
C ALA A 34 -3.57 -1.57 7.81
N ALA A 35 -3.32 -1.43 9.12
CA ALA A 35 -2.07 -1.86 9.73
C ALA A 35 -1.84 -3.38 9.59
N ILE A 36 -2.89 -4.19 9.80
CA ILE A 36 -2.82 -5.65 9.63
C ILE A 36 -2.55 -6.02 8.17
N LEU A 37 -3.24 -5.39 7.21
CA LEU A 37 -3.03 -5.63 5.78
C LEU A 37 -1.58 -5.33 5.37
N ILE A 38 -1.03 -4.21 5.84
CA ILE A 38 0.36 -3.83 5.60
C ILE A 38 1.34 -4.86 6.17
N LEU A 39 1.15 -5.32 7.41
CA LEU A 39 2.01 -6.35 8.00
C LEU A 39 1.92 -7.69 7.25
N GLN A 40 0.72 -8.14 6.91
CA GLN A 40 0.54 -9.40 6.19
C GLN A 40 1.11 -9.36 4.78
N SER A 41 1.17 -8.18 4.14
CA SER A 41 1.71 -8.01 2.80
C SER A 41 3.19 -8.41 2.68
N MET A 42 3.99 -8.30 3.75
CA MET A 42 5.42 -8.65 3.74
C MET A 42 5.69 -10.11 3.36
N SER A 43 4.72 -10.99 3.63
CA SER A 43 4.79 -12.41 3.29
C SER A 43 4.42 -12.72 1.84
N LYS A 44 4.03 -11.70 1.07
CA LYS A 44 3.51 -11.84 -0.30
C LYS A 44 4.37 -11.04 -1.28
N PRO A 45 4.52 -11.52 -2.53
CA PRO A 45 5.17 -10.74 -3.57
C PRO A 45 4.32 -9.51 -3.90
N TYR A 46 5.00 -8.42 -4.22
CA TYR A 46 4.39 -7.16 -4.67
C TYR A 46 4.36 -7.07 -6.19
N TRP A 47 5.35 -7.68 -6.85
CA TRP A 47 5.46 -7.70 -8.30
C TRP A 47 6.00 -9.05 -8.77
N ASN A 48 5.53 -9.50 -9.91
CA ASN A 48 5.98 -10.71 -10.57
C ASN A 48 6.36 -10.39 -12.02
N MET A 49 7.45 -10.99 -12.50
CA MET A 49 7.77 -11.07 -13.92
C MET A 49 8.04 -12.51 -14.31
N HIS A 50 7.28 -12.96 -15.30
CA HIS A 50 7.50 -14.20 -16.00
C HIS A 50 8.34 -13.94 -17.25
N LEU A 51 9.36 -14.75 -17.49
CA LEU A 51 10.14 -14.74 -18.72
C LEU A 51 9.91 -16.06 -19.45
N ASP A 52 9.38 -15.95 -20.67
CA ASP A 52 9.21 -17.07 -21.57
C ASP A 52 10.45 -17.21 -22.46
N ALA A 53 11.07 -18.38 -22.38
CA ALA A 53 12.26 -18.74 -23.10
C ALA A 53 12.20 -20.20 -23.52
N VAL A 54 12.44 -20.46 -24.80
CA VAL A 54 12.45 -21.81 -25.39
C VAL A 54 13.38 -22.77 -24.62
N GLN A 55 14.49 -22.26 -24.09
CA GLN A 55 15.44 -23.02 -23.30
C GLN A 55 14.89 -23.49 -21.95
N TYR A 56 13.89 -22.79 -21.40
CA TYR A 56 13.26 -23.06 -20.09
C TYR A 56 11.81 -23.55 -20.22
N GLU A 57 11.33 -23.81 -21.45
CA GLU A 57 9.96 -24.26 -21.71
C GLU A 57 9.59 -25.55 -20.95
N TYR A 58 10.54 -26.47 -20.77
CA TYR A 58 10.34 -27.71 -20.01
C TYR A 58 10.08 -27.50 -18.50
N ARG A 59 10.37 -26.29 -17.98
CA ARG A 59 10.05 -25.86 -16.61
C ARG A 59 8.90 -24.86 -16.55
N GLY A 60 8.37 -24.48 -17.71
CA GLY A 60 7.33 -23.47 -17.83
C GLY A 60 7.83 -22.02 -17.81
N GLY A 61 9.13 -21.76 -18.02
CA GLY A 61 9.71 -20.41 -18.04
C GLY A 61 10.61 -20.10 -16.84
N LEU A 62 10.89 -18.82 -16.60
CA LEU A 62 11.56 -18.31 -15.41
C LEU A 62 10.73 -17.22 -14.75
N ASP A 63 10.44 -17.34 -13.46
CA ASP A 63 9.70 -16.33 -12.69
C ASP A 63 10.61 -15.56 -11.72
N ILE A 64 10.33 -14.26 -11.56
CA ILE A 64 10.89 -13.43 -10.48
C ILE A 64 9.76 -12.82 -9.67
N LEU A 65 9.79 -13.13 -8.39
CA LEU A 65 8.92 -12.58 -7.37
C LEU A 65 9.66 -11.52 -6.57
N VAL A 66 9.21 -10.27 -6.67
CA VAL A 66 9.73 -9.16 -5.87
C VAL A 66 8.86 -8.99 -4.63
N TYR A 67 9.44 -9.24 -3.47
CA TYR A 67 8.88 -8.92 -2.16
C TYR A 67 9.36 -7.52 -1.74
N VAL A 68 8.84 -7.04 -0.62
CA VAL A 68 9.20 -5.70 -0.11
C VAL A 68 10.69 -5.61 0.29
N ASP A 69 11.26 -6.72 0.75
CA ASP A 69 12.60 -6.83 1.34
C ASP A 69 13.57 -7.67 0.49
N ARG A 70 13.06 -8.48 -0.43
CA ARG A 70 13.87 -9.48 -1.16
C ARG A 70 13.30 -9.79 -2.54
N MET A 71 14.09 -10.50 -3.33
CA MET A 71 13.66 -11.12 -4.58
C MET A 71 13.82 -12.63 -4.47
N ALA A 72 12.99 -13.40 -5.18
CA ALA A 72 13.06 -14.85 -5.20
C ALA A 72 12.53 -15.41 -6.52
N GLY A 73 12.92 -16.64 -6.84
CA GLY A 73 12.21 -17.46 -7.82
C GLY A 73 10.87 -17.95 -7.27
N ARG A 74 10.00 -18.41 -8.17
CA ARG A 74 8.77 -19.13 -7.87
C ARG A 74 9.01 -20.60 -7.55
N ASP A 75 9.94 -21.25 -8.25
CA ASP A 75 10.29 -22.66 -8.04
C ASP A 75 11.22 -22.83 -6.82
N PRO A 76 10.82 -23.56 -5.76
CA PRO A 76 11.71 -23.84 -4.62
C PRO A 76 12.88 -24.78 -4.95
N GLU A 77 12.78 -25.58 -6.02
CA GLU A 77 13.78 -26.57 -6.42
C GLU A 77 14.81 -26.00 -7.41
N PHE A 78 14.54 -24.83 -7.98
CA PHE A 78 15.36 -24.21 -9.00
C PHE A 78 15.56 -22.71 -8.74
N ASP A 79 16.82 -22.28 -8.64
CA ASP A 79 17.17 -20.89 -8.36
C ASP A 79 17.04 -20.02 -9.63
N GLU A 80 15.79 -19.67 -9.96
CA GLU A 80 15.44 -18.84 -11.13
C GLU A 80 16.08 -17.45 -11.06
N LEU A 81 16.25 -16.91 -9.84
CA LEU A 81 16.89 -15.63 -9.61
C LEU A 81 18.36 -15.64 -10.01
N ARG A 82 19.10 -16.69 -9.60
CA ARG A 82 20.48 -16.89 -10.04
C ARG A 82 20.57 -17.09 -11.54
N GLU A 83 19.64 -17.82 -12.14
CA GLU A 83 19.62 -18.05 -13.58
C GLU A 83 19.37 -16.74 -14.35
N LEU A 84 18.39 -15.93 -13.94
CA LEU A 84 18.14 -14.63 -14.53
C LEU A 84 19.31 -13.66 -14.33
N ASN A 85 19.99 -13.68 -13.19
CA ASN A 85 21.21 -12.91 -12.99
C ASN A 85 22.34 -13.35 -13.94
N SER A 86 22.43 -14.65 -14.24
CA SER A 86 23.36 -15.19 -15.24
C SER A 86 23.02 -14.67 -16.64
N LEU A 87 21.74 -14.72 -17.04
CA LEU A 87 21.27 -14.16 -18.31
C LEU A 87 21.53 -12.66 -18.41
N ASN A 88 21.25 -11.90 -17.35
CA ASN A 88 21.49 -10.47 -17.26
C ASN A 88 22.95 -10.12 -17.50
N HIS A 89 23.88 -10.90 -16.94
CA HIS A 89 25.32 -10.71 -17.17
C HIS A 89 25.69 -10.76 -18.66
N TYR A 90 25.07 -11.64 -19.44
CA TYR A 90 25.36 -11.76 -20.87
C TYR A 90 24.84 -10.59 -21.71
N ILE A 91 23.70 -10.00 -21.31
CA ILE A 91 23.11 -8.83 -21.99
C ILE A 91 23.60 -7.50 -21.43
N GLY A 92 24.44 -7.53 -20.39
CA GLY A 92 24.99 -6.33 -19.74
C GLY A 92 24.04 -5.66 -18.76
N MET A 93 22.96 -6.34 -18.37
CA MET A 93 22.04 -5.85 -17.34
C MET A 93 22.62 -6.09 -15.95
N ARG A 94 22.33 -5.18 -15.00
CA ARG A 94 22.68 -5.38 -13.60
C ARG A 94 22.01 -6.67 -13.06
N LYS A 95 22.64 -7.29 -12.06
CA LYS A 95 21.96 -8.31 -11.26
C LYS A 95 20.72 -7.70 -10.62
N LEU A 96 19.62 -8.45 -10.62
CA LEU A 96 18.36 -8.05 -10.02
C LEU A 96 18.55 -7.80 -8.51
N ASP A 97 19.39 -8.61 -7.86
CA ASP A 97 19.69 -8.49 -6.43
C ASP A 97 20.56 -7.29 -6.06
N ASP A 98 21.17 -6.60 -7.02
CA ASP A 98 21.91 -5.37 -6.76
C ASP A 98 21.00 -4.13 -6.91
N ALA A 99 19.78 -4.30 -7.44
CA ALA A 99 18.80 -3.22 -7.56
C ALA A 99 18.08 -2.97 -6.22
N ALA A 100 17.80 -1.70 -5.91
CA ALA A 100 17.04 -1.30 -4.73
C ALA A 100 17.59 -1.85 -3.40
N GLU A 101 18.92 -2.05 -3.29
CA GLU A 101 19.53 -2.66 -2.09
C GLU A 101 19.23 -1.85 -0.83
N PHE A 102 19.39 -0.52 -0.92
CA PHE A 102 19.11 0.38 0.20
C PHE A 102 17.63 0.34 0.58
N GLU A 103 16.73 0.49 -0.40
CA GLU A 103 15.28 0.49 -0.19
C GLU A 103 14.80 -0.82 0.44
N ARG A 104 15.29 -1.96 -0.07
CA ARG A 104 15.00 -3.28 0.51
C ARG A 104 15.55 -3.43 1.93
N SER A 105 16.75 -2.91 2.21
CA SER A 105 17.34 -2.97 3.56
C SER A 105 16.52 -2.21 4.63
N ILE A 106 15.82 -1.15 4.24
CA ILE A 106 14.96 -0.36 5.15
C ILE A 106 13.47 -0.71 5.02
N ALA A 107 13.10 -1.57 4.08
CA ALA A 107 11.70 -1.88 3.79
C ALA A 107 11.00 -2.52 5.00
N GLU A 108 11.63 -3.53 5.61
CA GLU A 108 11.06 -4.22 6.76
C GLU A 108 10.79 -3.27 7.94
N ILE A 109 11.78 -2.47 8.32
CA ILE A 109 11.62 -1.50 9.41
C ILE A 109 10.59 -0.43 9.07
N SER A 110 10.50 -0.01 7.81
CA SER A 110 9.51 0.96 7.34
C SER A 110 8.10 0.41 7.44
N VAL A 111 7.88 -0.86 7.07
CA VAL A 111 6.57 -1.52 7.17
C VAL A 111 6.11 -1.64 8.63
N TYR A 112 7.00 -2.02 9.56
CA TYR A 112 6.67 -2.01 10.99
C TYR A 112 6.37 -0.60 11.50
N ALA A 113 7.16 0.41 11.09
CA ALA A 113 6.93 1.79 11.45
C ALA A 113 5.54 2.27 10.97
N PHE A 114 5.15 1.91 9.74
CA PHE A 114 3.82 2.21 9.20
C PHE A 114 2.70 1.59 10.04
N ALA A 115 2.81 0.32 10.42
CA ALA A 115 1.83 -0.33 11.29
C ALA A 115 1.71 0.37 12.66
N VAL A 116 2.84 0.78 13.25
CA VAL A 116 2.86 1.57 14.49
C VAL A 116 2.19 2.93 14.31
N LEU A 117 2.52 3.67 13.25
CA LEU A 117 1.93 4.98 12.98
C LEU A 117 0.41 4.92 12.81
N LEU A 118 -0.09 3.90 12.10
CA LEU A 118 -1.52 3.66 11.94
C LEU A 118 -2.20 3.28 13.26
N THR A 119 -1.55 2.45 14.07
CA THR A 119 -2.05 2.06 15.40
C THR A 119 -2.10 3.26 16.35
N LEU A 120 -1.05 4.08 16.40
CA LEU A 120 -1.02 5.33 17.17
C LEU A 120 -2.13 6.28 16.72
N THR A 121 -2.36 6.38 15.41
CA THR A 121 -3.46 7.19 14.87
C THR A 121 -4.82 6.64 15.32
N ALA A 122 -5.02 5.32 15.26
CA ALA A 122 -6.26 4.66 15.69
C ALA A 122 -6.56 4.89 17.18
N VAL A 123 -5.55 4.78 18.05
CA VAL A 123 -5.65 5.04 19.49
C VAL A 123 -5.88 6.53 19.76
N GLY A 124 -5.17 7.41 19.06
CA GLY A 124 -5.34 8.86 19.19
C GLY A 124 -6.75 9.34 18.84
N GLN A 125 -7.39 8.74 17.82
CA GLN A 125 -8.80 9.01 17.50
C GLN A 125 -9.74 8.55 18.62
N PHE A 126 -9.45 7.40 19.25
CA PHE A 126 -10.25 6.85 20.35
C PHE A 126 -10.21 7.74 21.59
N ILE A 127 -9.03 8.27 21.94
CA ILE A 127 -8.81 9.13 23.13
C ILE A 127 -9.16 10.61 22.84
N GLN A 128 -9.71 10.93 21.65
CA GLN A 128 -10.06 12.29 21.23
C GLN A 128 -8.87 13.26 21.27
N TRP A 129 -7.70 12.79 20.86
CA TRP A 129 -6.49 13.61 20.87
C TRP A 129 -6.68 14.87 20.00
N ARG A 130 -6.51 16.05 20.61
CA ARG A 130 -6.80 17.36 19.97
C ARG A 130 -5.81 17.76 18.87
N GLY A 131 -4.70 17.02 18.71
CA GLY A 131 -3.63 17.27 17.75
C GLY A 131 -3.96 16.94 16.29
N ARG A 132 -5.13 17.35 15.78
CA ARG A 132 -5.60 17.03 14.41
C ARG A 132 -4.65 17.42 13.28
N LYS A 133 -3.76 18.40 13.51
CA LYS A 133 -2.79 18.88 12.51
C LYS A 133 -1.69 17.85 12.23
N PHE A 134 -1.33 17.02 13.21
CA PHE A 134 -0.25 16.05 13.09
C PHE A 134 -0.68 14.74 12.46
N VAL A 135 -1.98 14.42 12.41
CA VAL A 135 -2.52 13.16 11.85
C VAL A 135 -1.98 12.86 10.44
N TRP A 136 -1.84 13.90 9.61
CA TRP A 136 -1.27 13.74 8.27
C TRP A 136 0.17 13.22 8.30
N LEU A 137 1.00 13.63 9.27
CA LEU A 137 2.38 13.12 9.38
C LEU A 137 2.43 11.64 9.76
N LEU A 138 1.44 11.13 10.52
CA LEU A 138 1.37 9.71 10.83
C LEU A 138 0.82 8.87 9.67
N VAL A 139 -0.06 9.44 8.86
CA VAL A 139 -0.84 8.69 7.88
C VAL A 139 -0.29 8.81 6.46
N LEU A 140 0.40 9.91 6.13
CA LEU A 140 0.95 10.13 4.79
C LEU A 140 1.98 9.06 4.38
N PRO A 141 2.95 8.67 5.22
CA PRO A 141 3.91 7.64 4.83
C PRO A 141 3.24 6.31 4.40
N PRO A 142 2.40 5.65 5.23
CA PRO A 142 1.72 4.42 4.81
C PRO A 142 0.75 4.62 3.64
N LEU A 143 0.11 5.79 3.53
CA LEU A 143 -0.80 6.11 2.43
C LEU A 143 -0.09 6.24 1.09
N SER A 144 1.13 6.77 1.08
CA SER A 144 1.93 6.97 -0.13
C SER A 144 2.66 5.72 -0.60
N PHE A 145 2.83 4.74 0.30
CA PHE A 145 3.66 3.56 0.11
C PHE A 145 3.41 2.77 -1.20
N PRO A 146 2.17 2.38 -1.58
CA PRO A 146 1.96 1.63 -2.82
C PRO A 146 2.42 2.38 -4.09
N PHE A 147 2.36 3.72 -4.07
CA PHE A 147 2.79 4.55 -5.20
C PHE A 147 4.29 4.77 -5.21
N VAL A 148 4.89 4.97 -4.04
CA VAL A 148 6.35 5.04 -3.89
C VAL A 148 6.99 3.75 -4.36
N PHE A 149 6.43 2.60 -3.99
CA PHE A 149 6.89 1.29 -4.47
C PHE A 149 6.87 1.17 -5.99
N LEU A 150 5.78 1.60 -6.67
CA LEU A 150 5.73 1.56 -8.14
C LEU A 150 6.74 2.50 -8.79
N GLY A 151 6.94 3.69 -8.19
CA GLY A 151 7.92 4.66 -8.68
C GLY A 151 9.35 4.14 -8.55
N ASP A 152 9.67 3.53 -7.41
CA ASP A 152 10.96 2.89 -7.15
C ASP A 152 11.19 1.69 -8.08
N LEU A 153 10.22 0.78 -8.19
CA LEU A 153 10.26 -0.34 -9.12
C LEU A 153 10.49 0.14 -10.56
N TYR A 154 9.74 1.13 -11.03
CA TYR A 154 9.93 1.71 -12.36
C TYR A 154 11.35 2.25 -12.55
N TYR A 155 11.85 2.99 -11.56
CA TYR A 155 13.18 3.57 -11.59
C TYR A 155 14.24 2.48 -11.77
N TRP A 156 14.18 1.40 -10.98
CA TRP A 156 15.16 0.31 -11.06
C TRP A 156 15.05 -0.54 -12.32
N LEU A 157 13.84 -0.78 -12.82
CA LEU A 157 13.63 -1.46 -14.11
C LEU A 157 14.21 -0.61 -15.24
N ARG A 158 13.93 0.70 -15.24
CA ARG A 158 14.45 1.63 -16.23
C ARG A 158 15.96 1.75 -16.16
N ASP A 159 16.53 1.92 -14.98
CA ASP A 159 17.97 2.05 -14.77
C ASP A 159 18.70 0.80 -15.27
N SER A 160 18.24 -0.38 -14.85
CA SER A 160 18.84 -1.67 -15.25
C SER A 160 18.73 -1.93 -16.75
N GLY A 161 17.64 -1.52 -17.39
CA GLY A 161 17.41 -1.72 -18.83
C GLY A 161 18.04 -0.66 -19.74
N GLN A 162 18.22 0.57 -19.25
CA GLN A 162 18.77 1.68 -20.06
C GLN A 162 20.30 1.80 -19.92
N ASN A 163 20.88 1.31 -18.83
CA ASN A 163 22.31 1.39 -18.54
C ASN A 163 23.00 0.03 -18.69
N LEU A 164 22.86 -0.60 -19.86
CA LEU A 164 23.50 -1.87 -20.19
C LEU A 164 25.03 -1.70 -20.35
N ASP A 165 25.79 -2.66 -19.84
CA ASP A 165 27.25 -2.73 -20.03
C ASP A 165 27.58 -3.01 -21.50
N ARG A 166 28.34 -2.08 -22.11
CA ARG A 166 28.79 -2.16 -23.51
C ARG A 166 29.84 -3.22 -23.76
N ASN A 167 30.44 -3.77 -22.71
CA ASN A 167 31.44 -4.83 -22.83
C ASN A 167 30.83 -6.23 -22.64
N ALA A 168 29.52 -6.33 -22.39
CA ALA A 168 28.87 -7.62 -22.18
C ALA A 168 28.87 -8.47 -23.46
N PRO A 169 28.92 -9.82 -23.36
CA PRO A 169 29.05 -10.71 -24.51
C PRO A 169 28.03 -10.50 -25.63
N PHE A 170 26.78 -10.16 -25.31
CA PHE A 170 25.71 -9.90 -26.28
C PHE A 170 25.28 -8.43 -26.35
N SER A 171 26.08 -7.51 -25.85
CA SER A 171 25.79 -6.07 -25.84
C SER A 171 25.51 -5.48 -27.23
N SER A 172 26.09 -6.03 -28.29
CA SER A 172 25.86 -5.61 -29.69
C SER A 172 24.52 -6.09 -30.27
N SER A 173 23.89 -7.07 -29.63
CA SER A 173 22.66 -7.72 -30.11
C SER A 173 21.41 -7.27 -29.34
N ILE A 174 21.57 -6.53 -28.25
CA ILE A 174 20.50 -6.08 -27.38
C ILE A 174 20.52 -4.55 -27.31
N HIS A 175 19.41 -3.93 -27.73
CA HIS A 175 19.23 -2.49 -27.55
C HIS A 175 18.73 -2.19 -26.13
N PRO A 176 19.05 -1.01 -25.57
CA PRO A 176 18.46 -0.54 -24.31
C PRO A 176 16.93 -0.62 -24.32
N PHE A 177 16.36 -1.10 -23.23
CA PHE A 177 14.93 -1.30 -23.08
C PHE A 177 14.48 -0.96 -21.65
N THR A 178 13.19 -1.03 -21.37
CA THR A 178 12.69 -0.88 -20.01
C THR A 178 11.66 -1.97 -19.78
N PRO A 179 11.91 -2.91 -18.85
CA PRO A 179 10.93 -3.92 -18.50
C PRO A 179 9.61 -3.25 -18.09
N PRO A 180 8.45 -3.79 -18.51
CA PRO A 180 7.17 -3.25 -18.11
C PRO A 180 6.91 -3.50 -16.62
N ILE A 181 6.25 -2.55 -15.95
CA ILE A 181 5.68 -2.81 -14.61
C ILE A 181 4.47 -3.75 -14.73
N TRP A 182 3.74 -3.65 -15.84
CA TRP A 182 2.54 -4.42 -16.10
C TRP A 182 2.44 -4.72 -17.59
N GLY A 183 2.06 -5.96 -17.91
CA GLY A 183 1.79 -6.42 -19.27
C GLY A 183 2.99 -7.07 -19.92
N GLU A 184 2.92 -7.18 -21.24
CA GLU A 184 3.93 -7.85 -22.05
C GLU A 184 5.13 -6.94 -22.33
N GLY A 185 6.31 -7.55 -22.34
CA GLY A 185 7.59 -6.95 -22.67
C GLY A 185 8.42 -7.89 -23.54
N LYS A 186 9.49 -7.36 -24.14
CA LYS A 186 10.38 -8.14 -24.99
C LYS A 186 11.83 -7.77 -24.76
N VAL A 187 12.68 -8.78 -24.66
CA VAL A 187 14.13 -8.65 -24.47
C VAL A 187 14.85 -9.54 -25.47
N GLY A 188 15.32 -8.96 -26.57
CA GLY A 188 15.86 -9.74 -27.69
C GLY A 188 14.81 -10.70 -28.26
N GLN A 189 15.02 -12.00 -28.06
CA GLN A 189 14.11 -13.06 -28.47
C GLN A 189 13.16 -13.56 -27.37
N PHE A 190 13.35 -13.09 -26.13
CA PHE A 190 12.54 -13.50 -24.98
C PHE A 190 11.33 -12.60 -24.82
N GLU A 191 10.21 -13.20 -24.45
CA GLU A 191 8.98 -12.49 -24.08
C GLU A 191 8.87 -12.46 -22.57
N THR A 192 8.43 -11.35 -22.02
CA THR A 192 8.21 -11.20 -20.58
C THR A 192 6.80 -10.75 -20.29
N ILE A 193 6.22 -11.23 -19.19
CA ILE A 193 4.90 -10.83 -18.73
C ILE A 193 5.04 -10.37 -17.29
N ALA A 194 4.82 -9.08 -17.06
CA ALA A 194 4.90 -8.47 -15.74
C ALA A 194 3.51 -8.19 -15.17
N SER A 195 3.36 -8.33 -13.86
CA SER A 195 2.11 -8.02 -13.17
C SER A 195 2.34 -7.63 -11.72
N LEU A 196 1.45 -6.81 -11.18
CA LEU A 196 1.39 -6.57 -9.75
C LEU A 196 0.76 -7.78 -9.07
N ASP A 197 1.28 -8.10 -7.88
CA ASP A 197 0.89 -9.28 -7.13
C ASP A 197 0.26 -8.89 -5.79
N THR A 198 -0.19 -9.91 -5.06
CA THR A 198 -1.04 -9.88 -3.87
C THR A 198 -0.56 -8.88 -2.82
N GLY A 199 0.75 -8.83 -2.55
CA GLY A 199 1.34 -7.91 -1.57
C GLY A 199 1.08 -6.45 -1.91
N TRP A 200 1.16 -6.07 -3.20
CA TRP A 200 0.88 -4.72 -3.65
C TRP A 200 -0.62 -4.38 -3.50
N TYR A 201 -1.51 -5.30 -3.89
CA TYR A 201 -2.95 -5.10 -3.71
C TYR A 201 -3.35 -4.96 -2.24
N MET A 202 -2.68 -5.66 -1.31
CA MET A 202 -2.92 -5.54 0.12
C MET A 202 -2.56 -4.15 0.66
N VAL A 203 -1.40 -3.59 0.26
CA VAL A 203 -1.02 -2.23 0.68
C VAL A 203 -1.84 -1.14 -0.02
N PHE A 204 -2.31 -1.39 -1.24
CA PHE A 204 -3.28 -0.53 -1.91
C PHE A 204 -4.63 -0.54 -1.17
N ALA A 205 -5.13 -1.72 -0.79
CA ALA A 205 -6.35 -1.85 0.02
C ALA A 205 -6.20 -1.15 1.38
N ALA A 206 -5.04 -1.26 2.03
CA ALA A 206 -4.74 -0.52 3.26
C ALA A 206 -4.81 1.00 3.05
N SER A 207 -4.29 1.50 1.93
CA SER A 207 -4.38 2.92 1.54
C SER A 207 -5.83 3.38 1.34
N VAL A 208 -6.67 2.53 0.73
CA VAL A 208 -8.12 2.79 0.62
C VAL A 208 -8.78 2.84 2.00
N CYS A 209 -8.49 1.88 2.90
CA CYS A 209 -9.00 1.90 4.27
C CYS A 209 -8.62 3.18 5.01
N ILE A 210 -7.38 3.64 4.86
CA ILE A 210 -6.88 4.90 5.42
C ILE A 210 -7.71 6.09 4.91
N VAL A 211 -7.89 6.23 3.59
CA VAL A 211 -8.66 7.34 3.00
C VAL A 211 -10.10 7.33 3.50
N VAL A 212 -10.74 6.15 3.50
CA VAL A 212 -12.11 5.99 4.00
C VAL A 212 -12.21 6.36 5.48
N ALA A 213 -11.25 5.95 6.31
CA ALA A 213 -11.19 6.31 7.73
C ALA A 213 -11.12 7.83 7.94
N LEU A 214 -10.25 8.51 7.18
CA LEU A 214 -10.09 9.97 7.25
C LEU A 214 -11.35 10.71 6.80
N VAL A 215 -11.93 10.32 5.66
CA VAL A 215 -13.17 10.92 5.13
C VAL A 215 -14.32 10.70 6.12
N TRP A 216 -14.47 9.50 6.66
CA TRP A 216 -15.49 9.19 7.66
C TRP A 216 -15.34 10.04 8.93
N ALA A 217 -14.11 10.14 9.46
CA ALA A 217 -13.81 10.96 10.63
C ALA A 217 -14.16 12.45 10.40
N LEU A 218 -13.91 12.97 9.18
CA LEU A 218 -14.29 14.33 8.80
C LEU A 218 -15.80 14.52 8.75
N ILE A 219 -16.55 13.58 8.17
CA ILE A 219 -18.02 13.63 8.08
C ILE A 219 -18.65 13.64 9.47
N VAL A 220 -18.24 12.72 10.36
CA VAL A 220 -18.76 12.63 11.74
C VAL A 220 -18.45 13.92 12.53
N ALA A 221 -17.25 14.50 12.33
CA ALA A 221 -16.85 15.73 13.00
C ALA A 221 -17.60 16.99 12.52
N ARG A 222 -18.11 17.02 11.27
CA ARG A 222 -18.93 18.12 10.74
C ARG A 222 -20.37 18.04 11.25
N ARG A 223 -20.95 16.83 11.30
CA ARG A 223 -22.31 16.60 11.80
C ARG A 223 -22.48 17.00 13.27
N GLY A 224 -21.46 16.78 14.10
CA GLY A 224 -21.49 17.20 15.51
C GLY A 224 -21.43 18.71 15.75
N ARG A 225 -20.92 19.51 14.80
CA ARG A 225 -20.81 20.97 14.93
C ARG A 225 -22.11 21.70 14.55
N SER A 226 -22.83 21.19 13.56
CA SER A 226 -24.06 21.83 13.06
C SER A 226 -25.24 21.74 14.04
N ALA A 227 -25.22 20.78 14.96
CA ALA A 227 -26.27 20.61 15.98
C ALA A 227 -26.18 21.63 17.14
N VAL A 228 -25.03 22.29 17.32
CA VAL A 228 -24.78 23.24 18.43
C VAL A 228 -25.14 24.67 18.06
N THR A 229 -25.24 24.99 16.77
CA THR A 229 -25.41 26.37 16.26
C THR A 229 -26.86 26.80 16.03
N THR A 230 -27.87 25.98 16.38
CA THR A 230 -29.27 26.42 16.33
C THR A 230 -29.52 27.38 17.50
N PRO A 231 -29.79 28.68 17.26
CA PRO A 231 -30.11 29.61 18.35
C PRO A 231 -31.42 29.17 19.02
N PRO A 232 -31.59 29.38 20.33
CA PRO A 232 -32.89 29.16 20.96
C PRO A 232 -33.92 30.05 20.27
N THR A 233 -35.02 29.43 19.81
CA THR A 233 -36.20 30.15 19.33
C THR A 233 -36.62 31.12 20.43
N PRO A 234 -36.80 32.43 20.17
CA PRO A 234 -37.31 33.34 21.18
C PRO A 234 -38.73 32.91 21.53
N GLU A 235 -38.85 32.19 22.64
CA GLU A 235 -40.12 31.83 23.25
C GLU A 235 -40.68 33.09 23.91
N GLY A 236 -41.78 33.61 23.38
CA GLY A 236 -42.54 34.70 24.00
C GLY A 236 -42.21 36.11 23.49
N ALA A 237 -42.77 36.46 22.33
CA ALA A 237 -43.10 37.84 22.02
C ALA A 237 -44.49 37.89 21.38
N LYS A 238 -45.50 37.60 22.20
CA LYS A 238 -46.84 38.24 22.28
C LYS A 238 -47.79 37.37 23.11
#